data_AF-A0A920ETF5-F1
#
_entry.id   AF-A0A920ETF5-F1
#
_cell.length_a   1.000
_cell.length_b   1.000
_cell.length_c   1.000
_cell.angle_alpha   90.00
_cell.angle_beta   90.00
_cell.angle_gamma   90.00
#
_symmetry.space_group_name_H-M   'P 1'
#
loop_
_entity.id
_entity.type
_entity.pdbx_description
1 polymer ?
#
loop_
_entity_poly.entity_id
_entity_poly.type
_entity_poly.pdbx_seq_one_letter_code
_entity_poly.pdbx_strand_id
1 'polypeptide(L)' 'MVGFAGYEMPVQYGHGVLYEHNHTRAQAGLFDVSHMGQALLSPNTGGADAALLMEKLVPAAYRHWARGASATHC' A
#
# COMPACT_ATOMS: atom_id res chain seq x y z
N MET A 1 -1.79 21.75 7.82
CA MET A 1 -1.23 20.38 7.86
C MET A 1 -1.47 19.80 9.25
N VAL A 2 -1.61 18.49 9.37
CA VAL A 2 -1.98 17.79 10.61
C VAL A 2 -1.03 16.62 10.81
N GLY A 3 -0.65 16.35 12.06
CA GLY A 3 0.17 15.20 12.40
C GLY A 3 -0.60 13.89 12.27
N PHE A 4 -0.08 12.95 11.48
CA PHE A 4 -0.62 11.62 11.30
C PHE A 4 0.51 10.58 11.25
N ALA A 5 0.49 9.61 12.17
CA ALA A 5 1.51 8.55 12.28
C ALA A 5 2.98 9.06 12.30
N GLY A 6 3.20 10.26 12.83
CA GLY A 6 4.52 10.91 12.85
C GLY A 6 4.88 11.71 11.59
N TYR A 7 4.00 11.77 10.60
CA TYR A 7 4.14 12.57 9.37
C TYR A 7 3.28 13.82 9.44
N GLU A 8 3.73 14.89 8.79
CA GLU A 8 2.91 16.10 8.58
C GLU A 8 2.13 15.93 7.27
N MET A 9 0.80 15.84 7.34
CA MET A 9 -0.05 15.56 6.17
C MET A 9 -1.17 16.60 5.98
N PRO A 10 -1.55 16.93 4.74
CA PRO A 10 -2.70 17.79 4.48
C PRO A 10 -3.99 16.98 4.66
N VAL A 11 -4.87 17.42 5.56
CA VAL A 11 -6.21 16.83 5.72
C VAL A 11 -7.15 17.25 4.59
N GLN A 12 -6.95 18.46 4.06
CA GLN A 12 -7.63 19.00 2.89
C GLN A 12 -6.79 20.14 2.31
N TYR A 13 -7.00 20.43 1.05
CA TYR A 13 -6.50 21.59 0.31
C TYR A 13 -7.57 22.67 0.23
N GLY A 14 -7.25 23.79 -0.45
CA GLY A 14 -8.03 25.03 -0.37
C GLY A 14 -9.51 24.93 -0.76
N HIS A 15 -9.90 23.96 -1.59
CA HIS A 15 -11.28 23.76 -2.03
C HIS A 15 -12.10 22.88 -1.08
N GLY A 16 -11.47 22.31 -0.06
CA GLY A 16 -12.10 21.51 0.99
C GLY A 16 -12.37 20.06 0.62
N VAL A 17 -12.57 19.23 1.65
CA VAL A 17 -12.67 17.76 1.53
C VAL A 17 -13.81 17.28 0.62
N LEU A 18 -14.96 17.96 0.61
CA LEU A 18 -16.11 17.55 -0.21
C LEU A 18 -15.83 17.73 -1.70
N TYR A 19 -15.16 18.83 -2.06
CA TYR A 19 -14.74 19.08 -3.43
C TYR A 19 -13.73 18.04 -3.89
N GLU A 20 -12.70 17.76 -3.08
CA GLU A 20 -11.67 16.76 -3.39
C GLU A 20 -12.24 15.35 -3.58
N HIS A 21 -13.19 14.96 -2.72
CA HIS A 21 -13.90 13.69 -2.84
C HIS A 21 -14.65 13.59 -4.17
N ASN A 22 -15.47 14.60 -4.49
CA ASN A 22 -16.24 14.63 -5.72
C ASN A 22 -15.35 14.68 -6.96
N HIS A 23 -14.26 15.45 -6.92
CA HIS A 23 -13.27 15.54 -8.00
C HIS A 23 -12.58 14.21 -8.26
N THR A 24 -12.16 13.49 -7.21
CA THR A 24 -11.55 12.16 -7.35
C THR A 24 -12.50 11.16 -7.99
N ARG A 25 -13.80 11.20 -7.62
CA ARG A 25 -14.80 10.28 -8.17
C ARG A 25 -15.19 10.59 -9.62
N ALA A 26 -15.23 11.87 -9.99
CA ALA A 26 -15.68 12.31 -11.31
C ALA A 26 -14.53 12.51 -12.31
N GLN A 27 -13.30 12.69 -11.84
CA GLN A 27 -12.10 12.98 -12.63
C GLN A 27 -10.91 12.14 -12.15
N ALA A 28 -9.81 12.76 -11.72
CA ALA A 28 -8.62 12.10 -11.21
C ALA A 28 -8.17 12.76 -9.90
N GLY A 29 -7.70 11.95 -8.95
CA GLY A 29 -7.09 12.44 -7.71
C GLY A 29 -5.61 12.09 -7.66
N LEU A 30 -4.79 13.02 -7.17
CA LEU A 30 -3.39 12.77 -6.83
C LEU A 30 -3.27 12.55 -5.33
N PHE A 31 -2.76 11.39 -4.93
CA PHE A 31 -2.60 11.01 -3.53
C PHE A 31 -1.12 10.80 -3.20
N ASP A 32 -0.61 11.59 -2.25
CA ASP A 32 0.69 11.32 -1.65
C ASP A 32 0.55 10.27 -0.54
N VAL A 33 0.85 9.02 -0.89
CA VAL A 33 0.83 7.87 0.02
C VAL A 33 2.23 7.47 0.49
N SER A 34 3.21 8.39 0.41
CA SER A 34 4.62 8.10 0.71
C SER A 34 4.89 7.73 2.18
N HIS A 35 3.93 7.96 3.07
CA HIS A 35 3.99 7.52 4.47
C HIS A 35 3.76 5.99 4.64
N MET A 36 3.29 5.30 3.59
CA MET A 36 3.16 3.84 3.60
C MET A 36 4.53 3.18 3.44
N GLY A 37 4.86 2.26 4.35
CA GLY A 37 6.09 1.49 4.27
C GLY A 37 6.13 0.59 3.03
N GLN A 38 7.25 0.63 2.31
CA GLN A 38 7.53 -0.26 1.17
C GLN A 38 8.69 -1.18 1.52
N ALA A 39 8.55 -2.47 1.24
CA ALA A 39 9.59 -3.47 1.46
C ALA A 39 9.73 -4.39 0.25
N LEU A 40 10.97 -4.62 -0.18
CA LEU A 40 11.30 -5.68 -1.14
C LEU A 40 11.72 -6.93 -0.36
N LEU A 41 10.99 -8.02 -0.56
CA LEU A 41 11.24 -9.27 0.14
C LEU A 41 12.03 -10.22 -0.76
N SER A 42 13.25 -10.51 -0.32
CA SER A 42 14.12 -11.48 -0.95
C SER A 42 14.60 -12.48 0.11
N PRO A 43 14.68 -13.79 -0.22
CA PRO A 43 15.21 -14.78 0.70
C PRO A 43 16.71 -14.53 0.92
N ASN A 44 17.16 -14.57 2.17
CA ASN A 44 18.57 -14.43 2.54
C ASN A 44 19.33 -15.77 2.60
N THR A 45 18.61 -16.89 2.51
CA THR A 45 19.16 -18.23 2.42
C THR A 45 19.15 -18.66 0.95
N GLY A 46 20.30 -19.11 0.45
CA GLY A 46 20.47 -19.49 -0.95
C GLY A 46 19.48 -20.58 -1.37
N GLY A 47 18.43 -20.19 -2.08
CA GLY A 47 17.41 -21.10 -2.62
C GLY A 47 16.07 -21.15 -1.89
N ALA A 48 15.84 -20.35 -0.86
CA ALA A 48 14.50 -20.28 -0.27
C ALA A 48 13.49 -19.57 -1.19
N ASP A 49 12.25 -20.05 -1.22
CA ASP A 49 11.16 -19.46 -1.99
C ASP A 49 10.49 -18.36 -1.15
N ALA A 50 10.61 -17.09 -1.58
CA ALA A 50 10.02 -15.95 -0.87
C ALA A 50 8.50 -16.08 -0.74
N ALA A 51 7.82 -16.64 -1.73
CA ALA A 51 6.38 -16.88 -1.67
C ALA A 51 6.07 -17.86 -0.54
N LEU A 52 6.75 -19.01 -0.50
CA LEU A 52 6.58 -20.01 0.56
C LEU A 52 6.84 -19.46 1.97
N LEU A 53 7.86 -18.61 2.12
CA LEU A 53 8.16 -17.98 3.41
C LEU A 53 7.03 -17.03 3.83
N MET A 54 6.48 -16.26 2.89
CA MET A 54 5.35 -15.37 3.16
C MET A 54 4.08 -16.14 3.54
N GLU A 55 3.83 -17.32 2.96
CA GLU A 55 2.70 -18.19 3.35
C GLU A 55 2.76 -18.65 4.83
N LYS A 56 3.92 -18.56 5.49
CA LYS A 56 4.05 -18.84 6.94
C LYS A 56 3.61 -17.67 7.82
N LEU A 57 3.60 -16.45 7.28
CA LEU A 57 3.29 -15.22 8.02
C LEU A 57 1.83 -14.80 7.86
N VAL A 58 1.21 -15.11 6.72
CA VAL A 58 -0.15 -14.67 6.40
C VAL A 58 -0.96 -15.79 5.73
N PRO A 59 -2.29 -15.80 5.89
CA PRO A 59 -3.16 -16.84 5.35
C PRO A 59 -3.43 -16.64 3.84
N ALA A 60 -2.39 -16.73 3.02
CA ALA A 60 -2.48 -16.60 1.57
C ALA A 60 -1.63 -17.68 0.88
N ALA A 61 -1.97 -18.01 -0.37
CA ALA A 61 -1.33 -19.05 -1.17
C ALA A 61 -0.50 -18.45 -2.33
N TYR A 62 0.49 -17.62 -1.99
CA TYR A 62 1.29 -16.83 -2.94
C TYR A 62 1.95 -17.66 -4.05
N ARG A 63 2.35 -18.90 -3.78
CA ARG A 63 2.99 -19.77 -4.80
C ARG A 63 2.09 -20.06 -6.00
N HIS A 64 0.79 -19.91 -5.84
CA HIS A 64 -0.20 -20.17 -6.87
C HIS A 64 -0.63 -18.91 -7.62
N TRP A 65 -0.02 -17.76 -7.33
CA TRP A 65 -0.40 -16.50 -7.96
C TRP A 65 0.33 -16.27 -9.28
N ALA A 66 -0.37 -15.62 -10.21
CA ALA A 66 0.24 -15.11 -11.43
C ALA A 66 1.15 -13.91 -11.12
N ARG A 67 2.18 -13.69 -11.93
CA ARG A 67 3.01 -12.48 -11.83
C ARG A 67 2.15 -11.23 -11.96
N GLY A 68 2.37 -10.26 -11.07
CA GLY A 68 1.61 -9.00 -11.03
C GLY A 68 0.32 -9.06 -10.20
N ALA A 69 -0.05 -10.22 -9.65
CA ALA A 69 -1.16 -10.31 -8.70
C ALA A 69 -0.82 -9.62 -7.36
N SER A 70 -1.83 -9.05 -6.73
CA SER A 70 -1.73 -8.38 -5.42
C SER A 70 -2.89 -8.80 -4.52
N ALA A 71 -2.68 -8.77 -3.21
CA ALA A 71 -3.78 -8.83 -2.24
C ALA A 71 -3.43 -8.08 -0.96
N THR A 72 -4.46 -7.81 -0.17
CA THR A 72 -4.37 -7.19 1.16
C THR A 72 -4.31 -8.29 2.22
N HIS A 73 -3.47 -8.08 3.24
CA HIS A 73 -3.31 -8.99 4.37
C HIS A 73 -3.35 -8.19 5.68
N CYS A 74 -3.80 -8.82 6.76
CA CYS A 74 -3.74 -8.29 8.11
C CYS A 74 -2.58 -8.93 8.88
#